data_AF-A0A920SEH8-F1
#
_entry.id   AF-A0A920SEH8-F1
#
_cell.length_a   1.000
_cell.length_b   1.000
_cell.length_c   1.000
_cell.angle_alpha   90.00
_cell.angle_beta   90.00
_cell.angle_gamma   90.00
#
_symmetry.space_group_name_H-M   'P 1'
#
loop_
_entity.id
_entity.type
_entity.pdbx_description
1 polymer ?
#
loop_
_entity_poly.entity_id
_entity_poly.type
_entity_poly.pdbx_seq_one_letter_code
_entity_poly.pdbx_strand_id
1 'polypeptide(L)'
;MDAIKQLEKAYFDSGYEITAMLTVLFNSDFFKDEAVRFAKVKSPADVVIGTMRMVGDHMEPKPGLFFVAMEPKYMGLDLMNPPTVEGWHMGREWINSGSLIDRINFASSMLGNTELPGVRSIIDRLMALNEVPSSEQFLDGCLDLVGPMSLADETRNQLKEHLDAGGALNHRTDSEQKEFSRRAGETLQMIATTSEFQFG
;
A
#
# COMPACT_ATOMS: atom_id res chain seq x y z
N MET A 1 -8.37 25.08 14.08
CA MET A 1 -9.56 25.19 14.95
C MET A 1 -10.87 25.22 14.18
N ASP A 2 -10.86 25.64 12.90
CA ASP A 2 -12.11 25.78 12.14
C ASP A 2 -12.75 24.46 11.71
N ALA A 3 -11.96 23.40 11.46
CA ALA A 3 -12.48 22.08 11.12
C ALA A 3 -13.42 21.51 12.20
N ILE A 4 -12.99 21.54 13.47
CA ILE A 4 -13.80 21.04 14.59
C ILE A 4 -15.12 21.81 14.70
N LYS A 5 -15.08 23.14 14.56
CA LYS A 5 -16.29 23.97 14.63
C LYS A 5 -17.29 23.66 13.51
N GLN A 6 -16.80 23.35 12.30
CA GLN A 6 -17.68 22.96 11.18
C GLN A 6 -18.39 21.63 11.46
N LEU A 7 -17.66 20.64 11.98
CA LEU A 7 -18.20 19.34 12.33
C LEU A 7 -19.20 19.43 13.51
N GLU A 8 -18.83 20.21 14.54
CA GLU A 8 -19.68 20.49 15.68
C GLU A 8 -21.00 21.12 15.25
N LYS A 9 -20.94 22.17 14.43
CA LYS A 9 -22.13 22.83 13.89
C LYS A 9 -23.02 21.86 13.11
N ALA A 10 -22.44 21.04 12.23
CA ALA A 10 -23.20 20.04 11.48
C ALA A 10 -23.88 19.01 12.39
N TYR A 11 -23.21 18.61 13.47
CA TYR A 11 -23.75 17.69 14.46
C TYR A 11 -24.93 18.30 15.24
N PHE A 12 -24.81 19.53 15.74
CA PHE A 12 -25.90 20.16 16.50
C PHE A 12 -27.08 20.62 15.61
N ASP A 13 -26.81 21.22 14.44
CA ASP A 13 -27.86 21.70 13.53
C ASP A 13 -28.73 20.56 12.97
N SER A 14 -28.16 19.36 12.86
CA SER A 14 -28.88 18.16 12.40
C SER A 14 -29.62 17.42 13.51
N GLY A 15 -29.56 17.89 14.75
CA GLY A 15 -30.15 17.18 15.89
C GLY A 15 -29.34 15.95 16.32
N TYR A 16 -28.01 16.09 16.37
CA TYR A 16 -27.06 15.08 16.84
C TYR A 16 -26.84 13.90 15.87
N GLU A 17 -26.97 14.13 14.57
CA GLU A 17 -26.76 13.09 13.56
C GLU A 17 -25.29 12.97 13.15
N ILE A 18 -24.68 11.82 13.46
CA ILE A 18 -23.29 11.51 13.08
C ILE A 18 -23.14 11.48 11.56
N THR A 19 -24.16 10.98 10.84
CA THR A 19 -24.17 10.93 9.37
C THR A 19 -24.00 12.32 8.75
N ALA A 20 -24.67 13.34 9.32
CA ALA A 20 -24.54 14.71 8.85
C ALA A 20 -23.13 15.25 9.08
N MET A 21 -22.56 15.02 10.26
CA MET A 21 -21.18 15.40 10.59
C MET A 21 -20.16 14.74 9.66
N LEU A 22 -20.27 13.42 9.42
CA LEU A 22 -19.37 12.68 8.52
C LEU A 22 -19.52 13.14 7.07
N THR A 23 -20.74 13.47 6.63
CA THR A 23 -20.98 14.03 5.29
C THR A 23 -20.22 15.34 5.10
N VAL A 24 -20.23 16.22 6.10
CA VAL A 24 -19.45 17.46 6.07
C VAL A 24 -17.95 17.16 6.09
N LEU A 25 -17.49 16.27 6.96
CA LEU A 25 -16.07 15.88 7.04
C LEU A 25 -15.55 15.41 5.67
N PHE A 26 -16.19 14.40 5.08
CA PHE A 26 -15.72 13.80 3.83
C PHE A 26 -15.85 14.71 2.61
N ASN A 27 -16.69 15.75 2.68
CA ASN A 27 -16.81 16.73 1.60
C ASN A 27 -15.96 17.99 1.79
N SER A 28 -15.40 18.21 2.98
CA SER A 28 -14.59 19.39 3.30
C SER A 28 -13.23 19.43 2.57
N ASP A 29 -12.73 20.65 2.35
CA ASP A 29 -11.40 20.85 1.73
C ASP A 29 -10.28 20.33 2.63
N PHE A 30 -10.36 20.55 3.95
CA PHE A 30 -9.31 20.12 4.89
C PHE A 30 -9.16 18.59 4.96
N PHE A 31 -10.21 17.83 4.67
CA PHE A 31 -10.13 16.36 4.58
C PHE A 31 -9.52 15.90 3.24
N LYS A 32 -9.73 16.67 2.18
CA LYS A 32 -9.26 16.36 0.81
C LYS A 32 -7.87 16.92 0.51
N ASP A 33 -7.36 17.78 1.38
CA ASP A 33 -6.06 18.44 1.27
C ASP A 33 -4.93 17.43 1.06
N GLU A 34 -4.01 17.74 0.15
CA GLU A 34 -2.86 16.86 -0.14
C GLU A 34 -1.94 16.70 1.08
N ALA A 35 -1.84 17.71 1.95
CA ALA A 35 -1.01 17.68 3.14
C ALA A 35 -1.48 16.67 4.20
N VAL A 36 -2.75 16.23 4.15
CA VAL A 36 -3.28 15.20 5.07
C VAL A 36 -3.36 13.81 4.43
N ARG A 37 -3.17 13.70 3.12
CA ARG A 37 -3.07 12.39 2.45
C ARG A 37 -1.78 11.71 2.89
N PHE A 38 -1.87 10.41 3.19
CA PHE A 38 -0.74 9.59 3.64
C PHE A 38 -0.03 10.10 4.93
N ALA A 39 -0.61 11.06 5.66
CA ALA A 39 -0.02 11.60 6.88
C ALA A 39 -0.06 10.61 8.07
N LYS A 40 -0.94 9.59 8.01
CA LYS A 40 -1.01 8.53 9.02
C LYS A 40 0.06 7.47 8.74
N VAL A 41 1.04 7.36 9.64
CA VAL A 41 1.96 6.21 9.64
C VAL A 41 1.17 4.94 10.01
N LYS A 42 1.11 4.00 9.07
CA LYS A 42 0.47 2.68 9.26
C LYS A 42 1.11 1.94 10.44
N SER A 43 0.28 1.45 11.35
CA SER A 43 0.72 0.51 12.39
C SER A 43 1.19 -0.81 11.75
N PRO A 44 1.97 -1.64 12.46
CA PRO A 44 2.33 -2.96 11.95
C PRO A 44 1.14 -3.81 11.49
N ALA A 45 0.02 -3.78 12.22
CA ALA A 45 -1.19 -4.47 11.82
C ALA A 45 -1.79 -3.88 10.53
N ASP A 46 -1.81 -2.54 10.39
CA ASP A 46 -2.31 -1.88 9.18
C ASP A 46 -1.48 -2.29 7.95
N VAL A 47 -0.15 -2.39 8.08
CA VAL A 47 0.74 -2.84 7.00
C VAL A 47 0.44 -4.28 6.62
N VAL A 48 0.44 -5.17 7.61
CA VAL A 48 0.27 -6.61 7.36
C VAL A 48 -1.09 -6.89 6.73
N ILE A 49 -2.17 -6.37 7.33
CA ILE A 49 -3.53 -6.57 6.82
C ILE A 49 -3.71 -5.88 5.46
N GLY A 50 -3.18 -4.67 5.28
CA GLY A 50 -3.24 -3.93 4.02
C GLY A 50 -2.61 -4.71 2.87
N THR A 51 -1.39 -5.22 3.07
CA THR A 51 -0.69 -6.05 2.09
C THR A 51 -1.45 -7.34 1.82
N MET A 52 -1.90 -8.07 2.85
CA MET A 52 -2.67 -9.32 2.68
C MET A 52 -3.97 -9.12 1.88
N ARG A 53 -4.62 -7.96 2.07
CA ARG A 53 -5.79 -7.57 1.26
C ARG A 53 -5.41 -7.29 -0.19
N MET A 54 -4.31 -6.58 -0.41
CA MET A 54 -3.82 -6.23 -1.74
C MET A 54 -3.43 -7.46 -2.56
N VAL A 55 -2.70 -8.40 -1.95
CA VAL A 55 -2.25 -9.62 -2.63
C VAL A 55 -3.32 -10.73 -2.65
N GLY A 56 -4.47 -10.50 -2.03
CA GLY A 56 -5.61 -11.42 -2.04
C GLY A 56 -5.40 -12.68 -1.22
N ASP A 57 -4.39 -12.72 -0.33
CA ASP A 57 -3.98 -13.96 0.35
C ASP A 57 -4.75 -14.26 1.65
N HIS A 58 -6.03 -13.89 1.68
CA HIS A 58 -6.93 -14.01 2.83
C HIS A 58 -8.31 -14.56 2.46
N MET A 59 -8.51 -14.92 1.19
CA MET A 59 -9.83 -15.27 0.62
C MET A 59 -10.30 -16.67 1.03
N GLU A 60 -9.39 -17.53 1.50
CA GLU A 60 -9.69 -18.92 1.85
C GLU A 60 -8.94 -19.32 3.13
N PRO A 61 -9.51 -20.19 3.98
CA PRO A 61 -8.79 -20.78 5.09
C PRO A 61 -7.67 -21.69 4.57
N LYS A 62 -6.42 -21.37 4.90
CA LYS A 62 -5.26 -22.18 4.49
C LYS A 62 -4.16 -22.17 5.55
N PRO A 63 -3.25 -23.16 5.54
CA PRO A 63 -2.08 -23.16 6.40
C PRO A 63 -1.22 -21.91 6.20
N GLY A 64 -0.51 -21.49 7.25
CA GLY A 64 0.45 -20.38 7.19
C GLY A 64 -0.04 -19.05 7.75
N LEU A 65 -1.35 -18.91 8.04
CA LEU A 65 -1.90 -17.67 8.62
C LEU A 65 -1.27 -17.30 9.97
N PHE A 66 -0.80 -18.30 10.74
CA PHE A 66 -0.07 -18.06 11.98
C PHE A 66 1.20 -17.23 11.77
N PHE A 67 1.98 -17.51 10.71
CA PHE A 67 3.20 -16.75 10.42
C PHE A 67 2.86 -15.30 10.08
N VAL A 68 1.84 -15.08 9.24
CA VAL A 68 1.33 -13.74 8.93
C VAL A 68 0.88 -13.00 10.21
N ALA A 69 0.23 -13.70 11.14
CA ALA A 69 -0.20 -13.11 12.41
C ALA A 69 0.97 -12.73 13.34
N MET A 70 2.17 -13.28 13.14
CA MET A 70 3.39 -12.92 13.89
C MET A 70 4.14 -11.73 13.29
N GLU A 71 3.90 -11.38 12.03
CA GLU A 71 4.56 -10.24 11.37
C GLU A 71 4.37 -8.91 12.12
N PRO A 72 3.16 -8.55 12.62
CA PRO A 72 3.00 -7.34 13.42
C PRO A 72 3.90 -7.32 14.66
N LYS A 73 4.13 -8.49 15.28
CA LYS A 73 4.98 -8.61 16.47
C LYS A 73 6.44 -8.34 16.14
N TYR A 74 6.96 -8.85 15.03
CA TYR A 74 8.33 -8.59 14.59
C TYR A 74 8.55 -7.09 14.32
N MET A 75 7.51 -6.41 13.82
CA MET A 75 7.50 -4.97 13.61
C MET A 75 7.17 -4.13 14.86
N GLY A 76 7.06 -4.74 16.06
CA GLY A 76 6.89 -4.04 17.34
C GLY A 76 5.46 -3.95 17.89
N LEU A 77 4.48 -4.61 17.28
CA LEU A 77 3.09 -4.70 17.75
C LEU A 77 2.71 -6.16 18.05
N ASP A 78 2.99 -6.60 19.28
CA ASP A 78 2.49 -7.89 19.78
C ASP A 78 1.00 -7.76 20.12
N LEU A 79 0.13 -8.20 19.22
CA LEU A 79 -1.33 -8.03 19.36
C LEU A 79 -1.83 -8.63 20.68
N MET A 80 -2.73 -7.91 21.36
CA MET A 80 -3.29 -8.28 22.68
C MET A 80 -2.27 -8.35 23.82
N ASN A 81 -1.02 -7.91 23.60
CA ASN A 81 0.05 -7.94 24.58
C ASN A 81 0.80 -6.59 24.63
N PRO A 82 0.18 -5.53 25.19
CA PRO A 82 0.82 -4.23 25.26
C PRO A 82 2.07 -4.26 26.15
N PRO A 83 3.13 -3.50 25.81
CA PRO A 83 4.39 -3.53 26.55
C PRO A 83 4.26 -2.94 27.97
N THR A 84 3.36 -1.97 28.16
CA THR A 84 3.09 -1.31 29.45
C THR A 84 1.61 -0.97 29.60
N VAL A 85 1.23 -0.41 30.75
CA VAL A 85 -0.12 0.14 30.99
C VAL A 85 -0.47 1.33 30.09
N GLU A 86 0.53 1.99 29.49
CA GLU A 86 0.34 3.09 28.52
C GLU A 86 -0.08 2.56 27.15
N GLY A 87 0.05 1.25 26.91
CA GLY A 87 -0.22 0.62 25.62
C GLY A 87 0.99 0.66 24.69
N TRP A 88 0.73 0.74 23.38
CA TRP A 88 1.78 0.85 22.38
C TRP A 88 2.01 2.31 21.97
N HIS A 89 3.27 2.63 21.69
CA HIS A 89 3.67 3.83 20.97
C HIS A 89 2.98 3.92 19.61
N MET A 90 2.69 5.11 19.11
CA MET A 90 1.93 5.32 17.87
C MET A 90 2.64 6.28 16.91
N GLY A 91 2.20 6.31 15.65
CA GLY A 91 2.71 7.24 14.64
C GLY A 91 4.11 6.87 14.17
N ARG A 92 5.03 7.85 14.12
CA ARG A 92 6.38 7.65 13.59
C ARG A 92 7.21 6.64 14.40
N GLU A 93 6.87 6.43 15.67
CA GLU A 93 7.54 5.46 16.54
C GLU A 93 7.30 4.01 16.13
N TRP A 94 6.34 3.74 15.24
CA TRP A 94 6.20 2.43 14.60
C TRP A 94 7.35 2.06 13.67
N ILE A 95 8.12 3.05 13.19
CA ILE A 95 9.20 2.85 12.23
C ILE A 95 10.52 3.20 12.88
N ASN A 96 11.35 2.18 13.07
CA ASN A 96 12.75 2.28 13.43
C ASN A 96 13.59 1.42 12.47
N SER A 97 14.91 1.43 12.59
CA SER A 97 15.79 0.70 11.67
C SER A 97 15.51 -0.81 11.61
N GLY A 98 15.02 -1.42 12.70
CA GLY A 98 14.63 -2.83 12.75
C GLY A 98 13.27 -3.07 12.12
N SER A 99 12.23 -2.40 12.61
CA SER A 99 10.87 -2.61 12.12
C SER A 99 10.68 -2.21 10.66
N LEU A 100 11.49 -1.28 10.14
CA LEU A 100 11.50 -0.92 8.73
C LEU A 100 11.95 -2.09 7.84
N ILE A 101 12.99 -2.82 8.25
CA ILE A 101 13.50 -3.98 7.49
C ILE A 101 12.44 -5.08 7.45
N ASP A 102 11.78 -5.37 8.57
CA ASP A 102 10.70 -6.36 8.63
C ASP A 102 9.52 -5.96 7.73
N ARG A 103 9.11 -4.68 7.74
CA ARG A 103 8.04 -4.17 6.86
C ARG A 103 8.41 -4.30 5.38
N ILE A 104 9.65 -3.95 5.02
CA ILE A 104 10.14 -4.07 3.63
C ILE A 104 10.16 -5.54 3.22
N ASN A 105 10.73 -6.43 4.02
CA ASN A 105 10.82 -7.86 3.71
C ASN A 105 9.43 -8.48 3.53
N PHE A 106 8.50 -8.18 4.44
CA PHE A 106 7.13 -8.68 4.35
C PHE A 106 6.41 -8.17 3.09
N ALA A 107 6.39 -6.85 2.88
CA ALA A 107 5.67 -6.26 1.75
C ALA A 107 6.25 -6.68 0.40
N SER A 108 7.59 -6.65 0.28
CA SER A 108 8.29 -7.02 -0.96
C SER A 108 8.13 -8.49 -1.31
N SER A 109 8.19 -9.40 -0.32
CA SER A 109 7.96 -10.84 -0.51
C SER A 109 6.55 -11.12 -1.01
N MET A 110 5.54 -10.47 -0.42
CA MET A 110 4.14 -10.65 -0.81
C MET A 110 3.87 -10.07 -2.20
N LEU A 111 4.31 -8.83 -2.47
CA LEU A 111 4.04 -8.15 -3.74
C LEU A 111 4.83 -8.71 -4.92
N GLY A 112 6.01 -9.27 -4.67
CA GLY A 112 6.82 -9.95 -5.69
C GLY A 112 6.30 -11.34 -6.08
N ASN A 113 5.37 -11.92 -5.32
CA ASN A 113 4.85 -13.25 -5.59
C ASN A 113 3.73 -13.22 -6.64
N THR A 114 4.09 -13.44 -7.90
CA THR A 114 3.18 -13.48 -9.06
C THR A 114 2.15 -14.60 -9.03
N GLU A 115 2.25 -15.53 -8.08
CA GLU A 115 1.28 -16.61 -7.93
C GLU A 115 0.10 -16.21 -7.04
N LEU A 116 0.22 -15.12 -6.28
CA LEU A 116 -0.86 -14.65 -5.40
C LEU A 116 -2.02 -14.04 -6.21
N PRO A 117 -3.28 -14.32 -5.83
CA PRO A 117 -4.44 -13.91 -6.64
C PRO A 117 -4.52 -12.40 -6.89
N GLY A 118 -4.19 -11.58 -5.89
CA GLY A 118 -4.19 -10.13 -6.01
C GLY A 118 -3.08 -9.62 -6.92
N VAL A 119 -1.88 -10.21 -6.83
CA VAL A 119 -0.76 -9.85 -7.72
C VAL A 119 -1.07 -10.25 -9.17
N ARG A 120 -1.62 -11.45 -9.40
CA ARG A 120 -2.11 -11.84 -10.73
C ARG A 120 -3.15 -10.88 -11.28
N SER A 121 -4.13 -10.48 -10.46
CA SER A 121 -5.14 -9.50 -10.83
C SER A 121 -4.53 -8.14 -11.22
N ILE A 122 -3.49 -7.69 -10.52
CA ILE A 122 -2.73 -6.48 -10.89
C ILE A 122 -2.07 -6.68 -12.27
N ILE A 123 -1.37 -7.79 -12.48
CA ILE A 123 -0.67 -8.10 -13.72
C ILE A 123 -1.64 -8.19 -14.91
N ASP A 124 -2.76 -8.89 -14.76
CA ASP A 124 -3.80 -9.02 -15.78
C ASP A 124 -4.37 -7.65 -16.18
N ARG A 125 -4.57 -6.76 -15.19
CA ARG A 125 -5.01 -5.39 -15.43
C ARG A 125 -3.95 -4.57 -16.14
N LEU A 126 -2.66 -4.74 -15.82
CA LEU A 126 -1.56 -4.05 -16.52
C LEU A 126 -1.50 -4.46 -18.00
N MET A 127 -1.61 -5.76 -18.30
CA MET A 127 -1.67 -6.25 -19.68
C MET A 127 -2.91 -5.72 -20.43
N ALA A 128 -4.03 -5.57 -19.74
CA ALA A 128 -5.26 -5.04 -20.35
C ALA A 128 -5.21 -3.53 -20.65
N LEU A 129 -4.33 -2.76 -20.00
CA LEU A 129 -4.24 -1.30 -20.19
C LEU A 129 -3.63 -0.92 -21.54
N ASN A 130 -2.59 -1.62 -21.99
CA ASN A 130 -1.86 -1.31 -23.22
C ASN A 130 -1.27 -2.60 -23.81
N GLU A 131 -1.32 -2.76 -25.15
CA GLU A 131 -0.69 -3.93 -25.81
C GLU A 131 0.83 -4.01 -25.63
N VAL A 132 1.51 -2.86 -25.59
CA VAL A 132 2.95 -2.76 -25.30
C VAL A 132 3.16 -1.43 -24.55
N PRO A 133 3.09 -1.42 -23.21
CA PRO A 133 3.29 -0.20 -22.44
C PRO A 133 4.75 0.28 -22.52
N SER A 134 4.96 1.60 -22.55
CA SER A 134 6.26 2.15 -22.21
C SER A 134 6.59 1.89 -20.73
N SER A 135 7.86 1.96 -20.34
CA SER A 135 8.27 1.83 -18.92
C SER A 135 7.56 2.83 -18.01
N GLU A 136 7.25 4.01 -18.53
CA GLU A 136 6.50 5.05 -17.80
C GLU A 136 5.03 4.65 -17.60
N GLN A 137 4.34 4.23 -18.67
CA GLN A 137 2.96 3.77 -18.57
C GLN A 137 2.81 2.53 -17.69
N PHE A 138 3.80 1.65 -17.73
CA PHE A 138 3.86 0.46 -16.90
C PHE A 138 4.04 0.81 -15.42
N LEU A 139 5.01 1.68 -15.11
CA LEU A 139 5.26 2.13 -13.73
C LEU A 139 4.05 2.87 -13.16
N ASP A 140 3.44 3.77 -13.93
CA ASP A 140 2.23 4.49 -13.52
C ASP A 140 1.08 3.51 -13.25
N GLY A 141 0.89 2.52 -14.13
CA GLY A 141 -0.08 1.45 -13.91
C GLY A 141 0.17 0.66 -12.62
N CYS A 142 1.43 0.33 -12.31
CA CYS A 142 1.77 -0.36 -11.06
C CYS A 142 1.43 0.51 -9.84
N LEU A 143 1.78 1.80 -9.86
CA LEU A 143 1.51 2.74 -8.77
C LEU A 143 0.01 2.98 -8.56
N ASP A 144 -0.77 3.06 -9.63
CA ASP A 144 -2.22 3.21 -9.54
C ASP A 144 -2.91 1.97 -8.94
N LEU A 145 -2.39 0.77 -9.25
CA LEU A 145 -2.99 -0.50 -8.84
C LEU A 145 -2.60 -0.94 -7.43
N VAL A 146 -1.39 -0.60 -6.96
CA VAL A 146 -0.93 -0.83 -5.57
C VAL A 146 -1.61 0.13 -4.59
N GLY A 147 -2.13 1.25 -5.09
CA GLY A 147 -2.77 2.28 -4.30
C GLY A 147 -2.21 3.61 -4.78
N PRO A 148 -3.02 4.54 -5.31
CA PRO A 148 -2.57 5.74 -6.02
C PRO A 148 -1.45 6.48 -5.29
N MET A 149 -0.22 6.13 -5.62
CA MET A 149 0.99 6.51 -4.90
C MET A 149 1.78 7.48 -5.77
N SER A 150 2.34 8.50 -5.14
CA SER A 150 3.27 9.41 -5.78
C SER A 150 4.66 9.13 -5.23
N LEU A 151 5.60 8.82 -6.12
CA LEU A 151 7.01 8.67 -5.78
C LEU A 151 7.75 9.99 -6.00
N ALA A 152 8.82 10.21 -5.26
CA ALA A 152 9.78 11.26 -5.58
C ALA A 152 10.37 11.03 -6.98
N ASP A 153 10.63 12.13 -7.70
CA ASP A 153 11.12 12.08 -9.09
C ASP A 153 12.40 11.24 -9.23
N GLU A 154 13.30 11.30 -8.26
CA GLU A 154 14.53 10.53 -8.26
C GLU A 154 14.26 9.01 -8.22
N THR A 155 13.43 8.55 -7.29
CA THR A 155 13.04 7.13 -7.17
C THR A 155 12.26 6.68 -8.41
N ARG A 156 11.35 7.52 -8.93
CA ARG A 156 10.62 7.24 -10.17
C ARG A 156 11.57 7.05 -11.35
N ASN A 157 12.56 7.92 -11.50
CA ASN A 157 13.55 7.83 -12.57
C ASN A 157 14.41 6.57 -12.46
N GLN A 158 14.86 6.20 -11.24
CA GLN A 158 15.63 4.98 -11.03
C GLN A 158 14.83 3.70 -11.40
N LEU A 159 13.56 3.63 -11.02
CA LEU A 159 12.68 2.52 -11.39
C LEU A 159 12.45 2.46 -12.90
N LYS A 160 12.27 3.61 -13.54
CA LYS A 160 12.12 3.70 -14.99
C LYS A 160 13.38 3.25 -15.72
N GLU A 161 14.56 3.70 -15.30
CA GLU A 161 15.84 3.27 -15.90
C GLU A 161 16.04 1.76 -15.77
N HIS A 162 15.68 1.18 -14.62
CA HIS A 162 15.69 -0.27 -14.41
C HIS A 162 14.76 -1.00 -15.39
N LEU A 163 13.55 -0.47 -15.61
CA LEU A 163 12.59 -1.01 -16.57
C LEU A 163 13.10 -0.89 -18.02
N ASP A 164 13.67 0.26 -18.40
CA ASP A 164 14.20 0.48 -19.74
C ASP A 164 15.36 -0.48 -20.05
N ALA A 165 16.23 -0.75 -19.07
CA ALA A 165 17.31 -1.73 -19.18
C ALA A 165 16.81 -3.18 -19.42
N GLY A 166 15.60 -3.50 -18.96
CA GLY A 166 14.94 -4.79 -19.17
C GLY A 166 14.31 -4.98 -20.56
N GLY A 167 14.31 -3.94 -21.42
CA GLY A 167 13.75 -3.99 -22.77
C GLY A 167 12.23 -3.86 -22.84
N ALA A 168 11.64 -4.21 -23.98
CA ALA A 168 10.21 -4.01 -24.25
C ALA A 168 9.30 -4.95 -23.43
N LEU A 169 8.18 -4.41 -22.94
CA LEU A 169 7.18 -5.10 -22.11
C LEU A 169 6.09 -5.78 -22.96
N ASN A 170 6.51 -6.67 -23.87
CA ASN A 170 5.57 -7.45 -24.70
C ASN A 170 4.85 -8.52 -23.87
N HIS A 171 3.65 -8.91 -24.29
CA HIS A 171 2.86 -9.97 -23.65
C HIS A 171 1.89 -10.67 -24.64
N ARG A 172 2.30 -10.81 -25.91
CA ARG A 172 1.45 -11.41 -26.96
C ARG A 172 1.54 -12.94 -27.01
N THR A 173 2.67 -13.49 -26.57
CA THR A 173 2.90 -14.94 -26.48
C THR A 173 3.02 -15.40 -25.03
N ASP A 174 2.82 -16.70 -24.78
CA ASP A 174 2.95 -17.27 -23.42
C ASP A 174 4.32 -17.00 -22.78
N SER A 175 5.39 -16.98 -23.58
CA SER A 175 6.74 -16.68 -23.08
C SER A 175 6.90 -15.21 -22.69
N GLU A 176 6.33 -14.31 -23.49
CA GLU A 176 6.33 -12.88 -23.20
C GLU A 176 5.44 -12.55 -21.99
N GLN A 177 4.29 -13.20 -21.85
CA GLN A 177 3.42 -13.04 -20.68
C GLN A 177 4.12 -13.46 -19.39
N LYS A 178 4.85 -14.59 -19.40
CA LYS A 178 5.65 -15.01 -18.23
C LYS A 178 6.72 -14.00 -17.87
N GLU A 179 7.41 -13.45 -18.86
CA GLU A 179 8.44 -12.44 -18.65
C GLU A 179 7.85 -11.12 -18.15
N PHE A 180 6.72 -10.67 -18.70
CA PHE A 180 5.97 -9.52 -18.23
C PHE A 180 5.53 -9.69 -16.78
N SER A 181 4.97 -10.86 -16.42
CA SER A 181 4.58 -11.18 -15.05
C SER A 181 5.77 -11.12 -14.09
N ARG A 182 6.92 -11.71 -14.47
CA ARG A 182 8.15 -11.65 -13.68
C ARG A 182 8.58 -10.20 -13.43
N ARG A 183 8.64 -9.39 -14.49
CA ARG A 183 9.02 -7.97 -14.41
C ARG A 183 8.04 -7.12 -13.61
N ALA A 184 6.75 -7.43 -13.68
CA ALA A 184 5.73 -6.81 -12.84
C ALA A 184 5.94 -7.15 -11.36
N GLY A 185 6.16 -8.44 -11.04
CA GLY A 185 6.51 -8.85 -9.67
C GLY A 185 7.74 -8.11 -9.13
N GLU A 186 8.81 -8.03 -9.92
CA GLU A 186 10.04 -7.29 -9.54
C GLU A 186 9.78 -5.80 -9.32
N THR A 187 8.97 -5.18 -10.18
CA THR A 187 8.64 -3.75 -10.05
C THR A 187 7.80 -3.50 -8.80
N LEU A 188 6.78 -4.34 -8.54
CA LEU A 188 5.97 -4.27 -7.32
C LEU A 188 6.82 -4.50 -6.06
N GLN A 189 7.81 -5.39 -6.14
CA GLN A 189 8.77 -5.63 -5.08
C GLN A 189 9.61 -4.38 -4.80
N MET A 190 10.14 -3.72 -5.84
CA MET A 190 10.92 -2.49 -5.69
C MET A 190 10.07 -1.33 -5.14
N ILE A 191 8.83 -1.17 -5.62
CA ILE A 191 7.87 -0.18 -5.09
C ILE A 191 7.67 -0.39 -3.59
N ALA A 192 7.52 -1.65 -3.15
CA ALA A 192 7.37 -1.98 -1.73
C ALA A 192 8.59 -1.59 -0.88
N THR A 193 9.77 -1.45 -1.47
CA THR A 193 10.98 -1.03 -0.74
C THR A 193 11.16 0.49 -0.63
N THR A 194 10.33 1.27 -1.33
CA THR A 194 10.41 2.73 -1.33
C THR A 194 10.01 3.32 0.02
N SER A 195 10.55 4.49 0.34
CA SER A 195 10.15 5.25 1.54
C SER A 195 8.66 5.60 1.52
N GLU A 196 8.13 5.96 0.36
CA GLU A 196 6.76 6.38 0.15
C GLU A 196 5.81 5.25 0.53
N PHE A 197 6.04 4.04 0.02
CA PHE A 197 5.25 2.86 0.40
C PHE A 197 5.29 2.57 1.90
N GLN A 198 6.45 2.73 2.55
CA GLN A 198 6.67 2.33 3.93
C GLN A 198 6.11 3.32 4.96
N PHE A 199 6.18 4.61 4.67
CA PHE A 199 5.82 5.68 5.59
C PHE A 199 4.40 6.25 5.36
N GLY A 200 3.76 5.98 4.23
CA GLY A 200 2.41 6.46 3.92
C GLY A 200 1.79 5.75 2.73
#